data_AF-Q18IW5-F1
#
_entry.id   AF-Q18IW5-F1
#
_cell.length_a   1.000
_cell.length_b   1.000
_cell.length_c   1.000
_cell.angle_alpha   90.00
_cell.angle_beta   90.00
_cell.angle_gamma   90.00
#
_symmetry.space_group_name_H-M   'P 1'
#
loop_
_entity.id
_entity.type
_entity.pdbx_description
1 polymer ?
#
loop_
_entity_poly.entity_id
_entity_poly.type
_entity_poly.pdbx_seq_one_letter_code
_entity_poly.pdbx_strand_id
1 'polypeptide(L)'
;MNNAHEHDFTGDITLNGGEETPISVIDAENVYFRRNSVTGNVKLINPEYVFSSQRPTEKTVPSDDIETTVSGSIEDIYVPHNAIEGTIIIDGAQDVHIEPNAITGDIEIVGEEQLFYDQLTDSPYGHGVYDAHGVGWKRSVSVSDPKHGVSVTGGRCTAEITDVTADIELIVSGWNNTIDITGRTAMVTVYLLGSQNTVRTSPYIDLETDIQAGVENTIEQEPVPASDIIETTRKEAYAGHLLGRDTVTFQEPATDRDYCPNCGANASAIITRRQEDAFFLTNTPVYRFDAGGNSYECENCSVNATPDIQLSEEERKRVLG
;
A
#
# COMPACT_ATOMS: atom_id res chain seq x y z
N MET A 1 37.73 28.44 -16.91
CA MET A 1 37.07 27.61 -17.92
C MET A 1 37.12 26.20 -17.35
N ASN A 2 36.18 25.88 -16.47
CA ASN A 2 35.96 24.48 -16.08
C ASN A 2 35.29 23.84 -17.29
N ASN A 3 35.81 22.69 -17.72
CA ASN A 3 35.17 21.89 -18.75
C ASN A 3 34.09 21.10 -18.03
N ALA A 4 32.84 21.53 -18.14
CA ALA A 4 31.72 20.73 -17.65
C ALA A 4 31.77 19.35 -18.31
N HIS A 5 31.54 18.32 -17.51
CA HIS A 5 31.44 16.94 -17.97
C HIS A 5 30.10 16.74 -18.67
N GLU A 6 30.10 16.33 -19.93
CA GLU A 6 28.89 16.02 -20.69
C GLU A 6 28.72 14.50 -20.81
N HIS A 7 27.55 14.01 -20.41
CA HIS A 7 27.15 12.62 -20.52
C HIS A 7 25.85 12.52 -21.31
N ASP A 8 25.87 11.70 -22.36
CA ASP A 8 24.72 11.38 -23.21
C ASP A 8 24.27 9.94 -22.95
N PHE A 9 23.01 9.77 -22.56
CA PHE A 9 22.43 8.47 -22.20
C PHE A 9 21.11 8.18 -22.93
N THR A 10 20.73 6.90 -22.91
CA THR A 10 19.47 6.43 -23.50
C THR A 10 18.79 5.41 -22.58
N GLY A 11 17.48 5.54 -22.40
CA GLY A 11 16.67 4.69 -21.52
C GLY A 11 16.82 5.05 -20.05
N ASP A 12 16.62 4.05 -19.18
CA ASP A 12 16.70 4.20 -17.72
C ASP A 12 18.15 4.43 -17.24
N ILE A 13 18.35 5.43 -16.40
CA ILE A 13 19.63 5.70 -15.74
C ILE A 13 19.49 5.82 -14.22
N THR A 14 20.60 5.61 -13.53
CA THR A 14 20.68 5.80 -12.08
C THR A 14 21.85 6.73 -11.77
N LEU A 15 21.56 7.87 -11.14
CA LEU A 15 22.58 8.81 -10.68
C LEU A 15 23.07 8.36 -9.31
N ASN A 16 24.21 7.66 -9.26
CA ASN A 16 24.69 7.02 -8.02
C ASN A 16 25.74 7.86 -7.25
N GLY A 17 25.97 9.11 -7.64
CA GLY A 17 26.96 9.99 -7.01
C GLY A 17 28.37 9.90 -7.62
N GLY A 18 28.47 9.44 -8.87
CA GLY A 18 29.73 9.46 -9.62
C GLY A 18 29.96 10.81 -10.32
N GLU A 19 28.93 11.63 -10.39
CA GLU A 19 28.86 12.91 -11.08
C GLU A 19 29.34 14.05 -10.18
N GLU A 20 30.07 15.01 -10.74
CA GLU A 20 30.50 16.21 -10.01
C GLU A 20 29.35 17.22 -9.96
N THR A 21 28.95 17.63 -8.74
CA THR A 21 27.89 18.63 -8.54
C THR A 21 28.43 20.06 -8.69
N PRO A 22 27.63 21.03 -9.18
CA PRO A 22 26.21 20.92 -9.56
C PRO A 22 25.96 20.08 -10.82
N ILE A 23 24.90 19.26 -10.78
CA ILE A 23 24.46 18.41 -11.90
C ILE A 23 23.27 19.06 -12.59
N SER A 24 23.28 19.12 -13.91
CA SER A 24 22.13 19.49 -14.75
C SER A 24 21.64 18.28 -15.52
N VAL A 25 20.36 17.96 -15.39
CA VAL A 25 19.67 16.90 -16.13
C VAL A 25 18.70 17.55 -17.09
N ILE A 26 18.68 17.11 -18.35
CA ILE A 26 17.88 17.71 -19.42
C ILE A 26 16.94 16.67 -20.04
N ASP A 27 15.66 17.03 -20.18
CA ASP A 27 14.63 16.34 -20.97
C ASP A 27 14.43 14.85 -20.61
N ALA A 28 14.45 14.49 -19.33
CA ALA A 28 14.10 13.14 -18.87
C ALA A 28 12.57 12.93 -18.87
N GLU A 29 12.06 11.74 -19.21
CA GLU A 29 10.61 11.52 -19.07
C GLU A 29 10.21 11.50 -17.58
N ASN A 30 10.83 10.67 -16.75
CA ASN A 30 10.52 10.58 -15.32
C ASN A 30 11.77 10.74 -14.45
N VAL A 31 11.65 11.44 -13.32
CA VAL A 31 12.72 11.58 -12.32
C VAL A 31 12.23 11.19 -10.93
N TYR A 32 12.88 10.19 -10.34
CA TYR A 32 12.53 9.61 -9.05
C TYR A 32 13.56 9.96 -7.97
N PHE A 33 13.22 10.88 -7.08
CA PHE A 33 13.99 11.19 -5.89
C PHE A 33 13.55 10.31 -4.74
N ARG A 34 14.36 9.29 -4.43
CA ARG A 34 14.10 8.40 -3.29
C ARG A 34 14.46 9.06 -1.97
N ARG A 35 13.97 8.53 -0.85
CA ARG A 35 14.27 9.03 0.51
C ARG A 35 15.79 9.22 0.75
N ASN A 36 16.17 10.41 1.23
CA ASN A 36 17.53 10.93 1.37
C ASN A 36 18.41 10.77 0.12
N SER A 37 17.86 11.01 -1.06
CA SER A 37 18.63 10.96 -2.30
C SER A 37 19.58 12.15 -2.46
N VAL A 38 19.20 13.33 -1.95
CA VAL A 38 19.94 14.58 -2.15
C VAL A 38 20.19 15.28 -0.80
N THR A 39 21.46 15.49 -0.46
CA THR A 39 21.83 16.24 0.76
C THR A 39 21.96 17.75 0.53
N GLY A 40 22.03 18.20 -0.74
CA GLY A 40 21.99 19.60 -1.14
C GLY A 40 20.62 20.03 -1.68
N ASN A 41 20.63 20.89 -2.69
CA ASN A 41 19.43 21.56 -3.21
C ASN A 41 18.91 20.89 -4.48
N VAL A 42 17.61 21.02 -4.74
CA VAL A 42 16.99 20.60 -5.99
C VAL A 42 16.30 21.78 -6.65
N LYS A 43 16.54 21.94 -7.95
CA LYS A 43 15.81 22.89 -8.80
C LYS A 43 15.09 22.14 -9.91
N LEU A 44 13.79 22.35 -10.04
CA LEU A 44 12.98 21.84 -11.14
C LEU A 44 12.59 22.99 -12.07
N ILE A 45 12.84 22.85 -13.36
CA ILE A 45 12.56 23.84 -14.39
C ILE A 45 11.63 23.22 -15.43
N ASN A 46 10.46 23.83 -15.61
CA ASN A 46 9.40 23.41 -16.51
C ASN A 46 9.02 21.91 -16.45
N PRO A 47 8.82 21.30 -15.27
CA PRO A 47 8.30 19.94 -15.23
C PRO A 47 6.83 19.90 -15.68
N GLU A 48 6.35 18.83 -16.31
CA GLU A 48 4.91 18.67 -16.56
C GLU A 48 4.18 18.46 -15.23
N TYR A 49 4.46 17.35 -14.54
CA TYR A 49 3.87 17.04 -13.23
C TYR A 49 4.93 16.84 -12.15
N VAL A 50 4.66 17.40 -10.98
CA VAL A 50 5.46 17.15 -9.77
C VAL A 50 4.59 16.49 -8.71
N PHE A 51 4.99 15.31 -8.27
CA PHE A 51 4.36 14.53 -7.19
C PHE A 51 5.29 14.54 -5.99
N SER A 52 4.97 15.33 -4.97
CA SER A 52 5.90 15.60 -3.87
C SER A 52 5.30 15.33 -2.49
N SER A 53 6.08 14.63 -1.67
CA SER A 53 5.86 14.52 -0.23
C SER A 53 6.59 15.60 0.59
N GLN A 54 7.34 16.48 -0.07
CA GLN A 54 8.13 17.53 0.56
C GLN A 54 7.76 18.91 0.04
N ARG A 55 7.70 19.88 0.97
CA ARG A 55 7.30 21.24 0.65
C ARG A 55 8.34 21.91 -0.24
N PRO A 56 7.95 22.48 -1.39
CA PRO A 56 8.81 23.43 -2.09
C PRO A 56 9.17 24.61 -1.18
N THR A 57 10.41 25.07 -1.28
CA THR A 57 10.92 26.20 -0.50
C THR A 57 10.76 27.52 -1.24
N GLU A 58 10.75 28.63 -0.52
CA GLU A 58 10.64 29.98 -1.10
C GLU A 58 12.00 30.56 -1.54
N LYS A 59 13.08 29.76 -1.52
CA LYS A 59 14.43 30.21 -1.85
C LYS A 59 14.79 29.81 -3.27
N THR A 60 15.47 30.72 -3.96
CA THR A 60 16.07 30.44 -5.25
C THR A 60 17.30 29.56 -5.08
N VAL A 61 17.32 28.45 -5.82
CA VAL A 61 18.47 27.56 -5.93
C VAL A 61 19.37 28.07 -7.05
N PRO A 62 20.67 28.33 -6.79
CA PRO A 62 21.63 28.74 -7.81
C PRO A 62 21.75 27.70 -8.92
N SER A 63 21.89 28.18 -10.16
CA SER A 63 22.01 27.34 -11.36
C SER A 63 23.23 27.70 -12.22
N ASP A 64 24.14 28.51 -11.67
CA ASP A 64 25.45 28.80 -12.23
C ASP A 64 26.47 27.70 -11.86
N ASP A 65 27.58 27.68 -12.60
CA ASP A 65 28.72 26.77 -12.37
C ASP A 65 28.37 25.26 -12.43
N ILE A 66 27.57 24.85 -13.42
CA ILE A 66 27.30 23.42 -13.69
C ILE A 66 28.62 22.68 -14.00
N GLU A 67 28.92 21.65 -13.22
CA GLU A 67 30.10 20.81 -13.42
C GLU A 67 29.78 19.55 -14.23
N THR A 68 28.54 19.03 -14.13
CA THR A 68 28.11 17.86 -14.92
C THR A 68 26.77 18.11 -15.60
N THR A 69 26.68 17.82 -16.90
CA THR A 69 25.44 17.81 -17.67
C THR A 69 25.12 16.38 -18.12
N VAL A 70 23.90 15.94 -17.82
CA VAL A 70 23.32 14.64 -18.18
C VAL A 70 22.16 14.90 -19.13
N SER A 71 22.24 14.36 -20.34
CA SER A 71 21.23 14.54 -21.38
C SER A 71 21.09 13.29 -22.26
N GLY A 72 20.21 13.35 -23.26
CA GLY A 72 20.02 12.29 -24.25
C GLY A 72 18.55 11.92 -24.41
N SER A 73 18.27 10.66 -24.76
CA SER A 73 16.90 10.13 -24.81
C SER A 73 16.61 9.33 -23.55
N ILE A 74 16.53 10.04 -22.42
CA ILE A 74 16.40 9.46 -21.09
C ILE A 74 14.93 9.20 -20.80
N GLU A 75 14.59 7.94 -20.54
CA GLU A 75 13.24 7.56 -20.10
C GLU A 75 13.12 7.86 -18.61
N ASP A 76 13.76 7.08 -17.76
CA ASP A 76 13.69 7.25 -16.31
C ASP A 76 15.03 7.59 -15.67
N ILE A 77 15.00 8.46 -14.65
CA ILE A 77 16.13 8.72 -13.76
C ILE A 77 15.79 8.29 -12.35
N TYR A 78 16.56 7.35 -11.83
CA TYR A 78 16.48 6.92 -10.45
C TYR A 78 17.59 7.58 -9.63
N VAL A 79 17.23 8.37 -8.63
CA VAL A 79 18.17 8.96 -7.67
C VAL A 79 18.04 8.17 -6.35
N PRO A 80 18.93 7.19 -6.10
CA PRO A 80 18.87 6.34 -4.93
C PRO A 80 19.29 7.07 -3.65
N HIS A 81 19.23 6.35 -2.54
CA HIS A 81 19.64 6.84 -1.24
C HIS A 81 21.12 7.28 -1.21
N ASN A 82 21.39 8.44 -0.60
CA ASN A 82 22.71 9.09 -0.50
C ASN A 82 23.44 9.22 -1.85
N ALA A 83 22.69 9.47 -2.91
CA ALA A 83 23.26 9.56 -4.25
C ALA A 83 23.99 10.88 -4.49
N ILE A 84 23.40 12.02 -4.13
CA ILE A 84 23.89 13.32 -4.57
C ILE A 84 24.25 14.19 -3.37
N GLU A 85 25.53 14.54 -3.29
CA GLU A 85 26.08 15.53 -2.36
C GLU A 85 26.24 16.88 -3.05
N GLY A 86 25.17 17.67 -3.12
CA GLY A 86 25.21 19.00 -3.74
C GLY A 86 23.91 19.36 -4.45
N THR A 87 24.01 20.27 -5.41
CA THR A 87 22.84 20.75 -6.18
C THR A 87 22.59 19.88 -7.41
N ILE A 88 21.32 19.54 -7.65
CA ILE A 88 20.84 18.97 -8.91
C ILE A 88 19.74 19.85 -9.50
N ILE A 89 19.83 20.10 -10.80
CA ILE A 89 18.85 20.82 -11.60
C ILE A 89 18.24 19.84 -12.60
N ILE A 90 16.92 19.76 -12.62
CA ILE A 90 16.13 18.99 -13.58
C ILE A 90 15.41 19.98 -14.48
N ASP A 91 15.70 19.97 -15.78
CA ASP A 91 15.11 20.86 -16.79
C ASP A 91 14.31 20.03 -17.81
N GLY A 92 13.03 20.36 -17.97
CA GLY A 92 12.16 19.75 -18.97
C GLY A 92 11.72 18.31 -18.68
N ALA A 93 11.70 17.90 -17.41
CA ALA A 93 11.17 16.56 -17.07
C ALA A 93 9.66 16.48 -17.32
N GLN A 94 9.12 15.33 -17.77
CA GLN A 94 7.66 15.17 -17.78
C GLN A 94 7.18 15.03 -16.33
N ASP A 95 7.58 13.96 -15.66
CA ASP A 95 7.14 13.68 -14.30
C ASP A 95 8.31 13.68 -13.30
N VAL A 96 8.13 14.36 -12.18
CA VAL A 96 9.09 14.34 -11.06
C VAL A 96 8.41 13.80 -9.81
N HIS A 97 9.04 12.84 -9.14
CA HIS A 97 8.51 12.21 -7.94
C HIS A 97 9.48 12.41 -6.79
N ILE A 98 9.00 13.01 -5.70
CA ILE A 98 9.81 13.34 -4.52
C ILE A 98 9.25 12.58 -3.32
N GLU A 99 9.93 11.48 -2.97
CA GLU A 99 9.60 10.70 -1.77
C GLU A 99 9.75 11.51 -0.48
N PRO A 100 9.12 11.09 0.63
CA PRO A 100 9.29 11.75 1.91
C PRO A 100 10.77 11.83 2.30
N ASN A 101 11.22 13.02 2.70
CA ASN A 101 12.60 13.31 3.09
C ASN A 101 13.65 12.96 2.01
N ALA A 102 13.30 12.98 0.73
CA ALA A 102 14.25 12.79 -0.37
C ALA A 102 15.36 13.85 -0.39
N ILE A 103 15.01 15.10 -0.08
CA ILE A 103 15.87 16.28 -0.25
C ILE A 103 16.06 16.96 1.11
N THR A 104 17.31 17.21 1.48
CA THR A 104 17.66 17.86 2.77
C THR A 104 17.77 19.38 2.66
N GLY A 105 18.19 19.88 1.49
CA GLY A 105 18.33 21.30 1.21
C GLY A 105 17.05 21.95 0.68
N ASP A 106 17.22 23.05 -0.05
CA ASP A 106 16.13 23.83 -0.60
C ASP A 106 15.59 23.19 -1.89
N ILE A 107 14.26 23.21 -2.06
CA ILE A 107 13.56 22.74 -3.26
C ILE A 107 12.97 23.96 -3.97
N GLU A 108 13.43 24.28 -5.17
CA GLU A 108 12.86 25.31 -6.04
C GLU A 108 12.14 24.63 -7.22
N ILE A 109 10.91 25.04 -7.49
CA ILE A 109 10.13 24.59 -8.65
C ILE A 109 9.73 25.81 -9.46
N VAL A 110 10.00 25.79 -10.76
CA VAL A 110 9.72 26.90 -11.68
C VAL A 110 9.02 26.38 -12.92
N GLY A 111 7.80 26.84 -13.16
CA GLY A 111 7.11 26.63 -14.44
C GLY A 111 6.46 25.25 -14.58
N GLU A 112 6.13 24.60 -13.46
CA GLU A 112 5.39 23.34 -13.46
C GLU A 112 3.99 23.49 -14.08
N GLU A 113 3.51 22.46 -14.81
CA GLU A 113 2.11 22.48 -15.25
C GLU A 113 1.16 22.15 -14.11
N GLN A 114 1.47 21.12 -13.31
CA GLN A 114 0.73 20.82 -12.07
C GLN A 114 1.65 20.30 -10.95
N LEU A 115 1.36 20.75 -9.72
CA LEU A 115 1.98 20.28 -8.49
C LEU A 115 0.95 19.51 -7.65
N PHE A 116 1.21 18.22 -7.43
CA PHE A 116 0.54 17.39 -6.43
C PHE A 116 1.42 17.31 -5.20
N TYR A 117 0.96 17.93 -4.11
CA TYR A 117 1.75 18.03 -2.89
C TYR A 117 0.90 17.69 -1.67
N ASP A 118 1.46 16.83 -0.84
CA ASP A 118 0.97 16.56 0.50
C ASP A 118 2.16 16.39 1.44
N GLN A 119 2.15 17.06 2.59
CA GLN A 119 3.31 17.09 3.46
C GLN A 119 3.32 15.87 4.38
N LEU A 120 4.40 15.10 4.35
CA LEU A 120 4.67 14.23 5.49
C LEU A 120 5.26 15.04 6.64
N THR A 121 4.63 15.00 7.81
CA THR A 121 5.19 15.62 9.01
C THR A 121 6.24 14.77 9.72
N ASP A 122 6.13 13.43 9.73
CA ASP A 122 7.13 12.50 10.26
C ASP A 122 6.81 11.07 9.80
N SER A 123 7.78 10.31 9.29
CA SER A 123 7.62 8.86 9.07
C SER A 123 8.12 8.14 10.33
N PRO A 124 7.33 7.24 10.94
CA PRO A 124 7.73 6.52 12.15
C PRO A 124 8.91 5.56 11.92
N TYR A 125 9.11 5.09 10.68
CA TYR A 125 10.19 4.17 10.34
C TYR A 125 11.28 4.91 9.58
N GLY A 126 12.40 5.17 10.27
CA GLY A 126 13.55 5.90 9.72
C GLY A 126 14.15 5.30 8.43
N HIS A 127 15.13 5.99 7.88
CA HIS A 127 15.69 5.75 6.54
C HIS A 127 16.23 4.33 6.30
N GLY A 128 16.01 3.81 5.08
CA GLY A 128 16.77 2.68 4.52
C GLY A 128 16.43 1.30 5.08
N VAL A 129 15.38 1.16 5.89
CA VAL A 129 14.96 -0.11 6.48
C VAL A 129 13.72 -0.63 5.75
N TYR A 130 13.77 -0.74 4.42
CA TYR A 130 12.74 -1.52 3.73
C TYR A 130 13.16 -2.99 3.75
N ASP A 131 12.25 -3.88 4.12
CA ASP A 131 12.47 -5.31 4.04
C ASP A 131 12.56 -5.76 2.58
N ALA A 132 11.89 -5.04 1.67
CA ALA A 132 11.98 -5.25 0.24
C ALA A 132 11.80 -3.94 -0.55
N HIS A 133 12.45 -3.85 -1.71
CA HIS A 133 12.23 -2.73 -2.63
C HIS A 133 12.36 -3.14 -4.10
N GLY A 134 11.61 -2.46 -4.96
CA GLY A 134 11.65 -2.60 -6.42
C GLY A 134 11.83 -1.24 -7.07
N VAL A 135 12.82 -1.12 -7.95
CA VAL A 135 13.12 0.12 -8.67
C VAL A 135 13.29 -0.18 -10.14
N GLY A 136 12.57 0.51 -11.02
CA GLY A 136 12.69 0.39 -12.48
C GLY A 136 11.37 0.19 -13.21
N TRP A 137 11.46 -0.15 -14.49
CA TRP A 137 10.32 -0.57 -15.31
C TRP A 137 9.94 -2.05 -15.10
N LYS A 138 8.64 -2.34 -14.93
CA LYS A 138 8.07 -3.70 -14.88
C LYS A 138 8.81 -4.64 -13.92
N ARG A 139 9.24 -4.11 -12.78
CA ARG A 139 9.87 -4.91 -11.73
C ARG A 139 8.81 -5.65 -10.93
N SER A 140 9.19 -6.79 -10.39
CA SER A 140 8.35 -7.55 -9.48
C SER A 140 9.09 -7.75 -8.17
N VAL A 141 8.40 -7.51 -7.07
CA VAL A 141 8.90 -7.66 -5.69
C VAL A 141 7.97 -8.63 -4.97
N SER A 142 8.55 -9.54 -4.19
CA SER A 142 7.77 -10.41 -3.31
C SER A 142 8.46 -10.49 -1.96
N VAL A 143 7.69 -10.31 -0.89
CA VAL A 143 8.18 -10.38 0.49
C VAL A 143 7.11 -11.01 1.39
N SER A 144 7.56 -11.80 2.36
CA SER A 144 6.70 -12.44 3.36
C SER A 144 7.10 -11.92 4.73
N ASP A 145 6.09 -11.56 5.52
CA ASP A 145 6.18 -11.05 6.88
C ASP A 145 7.18 -9.89 7.10
N PRO A 146 7.10 -8.79 6.30
CA PRO A 146 7.93 -7.61 6.50
C PRO A 146 7.66 -6.96 7.86
N LYS A 147 8.66 -6.30 8.44
CA LYS A 147 8.61 -5.72 9.78
C LYS A 147 8.78 -4.20 9.82
N HIS A 148 9.12 -3.60 8.69
CA HIS A 148 9.44 -2.19 8.59
C HIS A 148 8.73 -1.55 7.40
N GLY A 149 8.90 -2.10 6.19
CA GLY A 149 8.23 -1.53 5.03
C GLY A 149 8.69 -2.05 3.68
N VAL A 150 7.94 -1.65 2.65
CA VAL A 150 8.16 -2.01 1.25
C VAL A 150 8.11 -0.76 0.38
N SER A 151 9.04 -0.64 -0.57
CA SER A 151 9.13 0.50 -1.48
C SER A 151 9.09 0.03 -2.94
N VAL A 152 8.22 0.63 -3.75
CA VAL A 152 8.11 0.39 -5.19
C VAL A 152 8.26 1.72 -5.91
N THR A 153 9.27 1.84 -6.75
CA THR A 153 9.61 3.06 -7.49
C THR A 153 9.71 2.76 -8.99
N GLY A 154 9.02 3.51 -9.84
CA GLY A 154 9.09 3.37 -11.30
C GLY A 154 7.74 3.09 -11.96
N GLY A 155 7.77 2.53 -13.18
CA GLY A 155 6.57 2.28 -13.98
C GLY A 155 6.16 0.81 -14.06
N ARG A 156 4.87 0.52 -13.92
CA ARG A 156 4.27 -0.81 -14.14
C ARG A 156 4.88 -1.94 -13.30
N CYS A 157 5.35 -1.63 -12.10
CA CYS A 157 5.86 -2.62 -11.17
C CYS A 157 4.73 -3.37 -10.47
N THR A 158 5.06 -4.57 -9.97
CA THR A 158 4.21 -5.36 -9.10
C THR A 158 4.88 -5.64 -7.77
N ALA A 159 4.10 -5.67 -6.68
CA ALA A 159 4.57 -6.15 -5.39
C ALA A 159 3.55 -7.09 -4.73
N GLU A 160 4.01 -8.26 -4.31
CA GLU A 160 3.26 -9.22 -3.51
C GLU A 160 3.80 -9.22 -2.07
N ILE A 161 3.03 -8.68 -1.14
CA ILE A 161 3.38 -8.58 0.27
C ILE A 161 2.49 -9.55 1.04
N THR A 162 3.07 -10.58 1.63
CA THR A 162 2.32 -11.69 2.24
C THR A 162 2.60 -11.84 3.71
N ASP A 163 1.67 -12.47 4.44
CA ASP A 163 1.80 -12.78 5.87
C ASP A 163 2.15 -11.56 6.75
N VAL A 164 1.64 -10.36 6.42
CA VAL A 164 1.90 -9.17 7.23
C VAL A 164 1.27 -9.32 8.62
N THR A 165 2.09 -9.29 9.66
CA THR A 165 1.63 -9.36 11.07
C THR A 165 2.08 -8.19 11.93
N ALA A 166 2.80 -7.22 11.36
CA ALA A 166 3.31 -6.05 12.04
C ALA A 166 2.95 -4.82 11.23
N ASP A 167 2.86 -3.67 11.90
CA ASP A 167 2.63 -2.40 11.21
C ASP A 167 3.81 -2.10 10.28
N ILE A 168 3.52 -1.71 9.04
CA ILE A 168 4.53 -1.44 8.01
C ILE A 168 4.20 -0.19 7.20
N GLU A 169 5.23 0.41 6.60
CA GLU A 169 5.05 1.43 5.57
C GLU A 169 5.07 0.82 4.17
N LEU A 170 4.19 1.32 3.30
CA LEU A 170 4.25 1.10 1.86
C LEU A 170 4.50 2.43 1.16
N ILE A 171 5.61 2.53 0.43
CA ILE A 171 5.84 3.65 -0.50
C ILE A 171 5.68 3.16 -1.93
N VAL A 172 4.78 3.82 -2.66
CA VAL A 172 4.60 3.63 -4.10
C VAL A 172 4.85 4.96 -4.79
N SER A 173 5.93 5.02 -5.57
CA SER A 173 6.33 6.21 -6.33
C SER A 173 6.42 5.86 -7.80
N GLY A 174 5.53 6.42 -8.62
CA GLY A 174 5.52 6.11 -10.05
C GLY A 174 4.15 6.03 -10.65
N TRP A 175 4.08 5.29 -11.75
CA TRP A 175 2.87 5.17 -12.52
C TRP A 175 2.48 3.71 -12.80
N ASN A 176 1.17 3.45 -12.71
CA ASN A 176 0.56 2.16 -13.04
C ASN A 176 1.18 0.96 -12.30
N ASN A 177 1.62 1.16 -11.05
CA ASN A 177 2.10 0.08 -10.20
C ASN A 177 0.93 -0.67 -9.57
N THR A 178 1.09 -1.97 -9.31
CA THR A 178 0.07 -2.82 -8.65
C THR A 178 0.67 -3.51 -7.44
N ILE A 179 0.08 -3.30 -6.26
CA ILE A 179 0.56 -3.85 -5.00
C ILE A 179 -0.58 -4.66 -4.39
N ASP A 180 -0.32 -5.93 -4.06
CA ASP A 180 -1.25 -6.81 -3.38
C ASP A 180 -0.68 -7.19 -2.01
N ILE A 181 -1.45 -6.94 -0.95
CA ILE A 181 -1.04 -7.14 0.45
C ILE A 181 -1.98 -8.11 1.13
N THR A 182 -1.43 -9.14 1.74
CA THR A 182 -2.18 -10.10 2.55
C THR A 182 -1.56 -10.21 3.93
N GLY A 183 -2.41 -10.35 4.94
CA GLY A 183 -1.97 -10.50 6.32
C GLY A 183 -3.14 -10.40 7.29
N ARG A 184 -2.82 -10.14 8.55
CA ARG A 184 -3.81 -10.04 9.62
C ARG A 184 -3.34 -9.10 10.72
N THR A 185 -4.29 -8.36 11.29
CA THR A 185 -4.12 -7.58 12.52
C THR A 185 -2.88 -6.66 12.46
N ALA A 186 -2.71 -5.97 11.33
CA ALA A 186 -1.61 -5.07 11.06
C ALA A 186 -2.13 -3.82 10.36
N MET A 187 -1.55 -2.67 10.69
CA MET A 187 -1.79 -1.40 10.02
C MET A 187 -0.75 -1.18 8.92
N VAL A 188 -1.21 -0.93 7.69
CA VAL A 188 -0.34 -0.54 6.58
C VAL A 188 -0.55 0.93 6.31
N THR A 189 0.50 1.72 6.54
CA THR A 189 0.52 3.14 6.20
C THR A 189 1.00 3.31 4.76
N VAL A 190 0.13 3.82 3.90
CA VAL A 190 0.35 3.90 2.45
C VAL A 190 0.72 5.34 2.04
N TYR A 191 1.81 5.43 1.29
CA TYR A 191 2.30 6.65 0.64
C TYR A 191 2.23 6.49 -0.88
N LEU A 192 1.30 7.20 -1.53
CA LEU A 192 1.15 7.17 -2.99
C LEU A 192 1.63 8.48 -3.62
N LEU A 193 2.63 8.35 -4.48
CA LEU A 193 3.22 9.42 -5.28
C LEU A 193 3.13 9.04 -6.76
N GLY A 194 2.46 9.87 -7.56
CA GLY A 194 2.30 9.63 -8.99
C GLY A 194 0.88 9.19 -9.37
N SER A 195 0.75 8.39 -10.43
CA SER A 195 -0.54 8.20 -11.11
C SER A 195 -0.93 6.74 -11.35
N GLN A 196 -2.22 6.46 -11.35
CA GLN A 196 -2.77 5.15 -11.76
C GLN A 196 -2.24 3.96 -10.94
N ASN A 197 -1.71 4.18 -9.74
CA ASN A 197 -1.23 3.11 -8.88
C ASN A 197 -2.41 2.43 -8.19
N THR A 198 -2.32 1.11 -8.02
CA THR A 198 -3.34 0.31 -7.36
C THR A 198 -2.73 -0.40 -6.16
N VAL A 199 -3.31 -0.21 -4.98
CA VAL A 199 -3.00 -0.97 -3.77
C VAL A 199 -4.23 -1.78 -3.37
N ARG A 200 -4.07 -3.09 -3.27
CA ARG A 200 -5.11 -4.01 -2.79
C ARG A 200 -4.67 -4.65 -1.50
N THR A 201 -5.61 -4.80 -0.57
CA THR A 201 -5.35 -5.43 0.73
C THR A 201 -6.37 -6.51 1.04
N SER A 202 -5.95 -7.55 1.74
CA SER A 202 -6.85 -8.54 2.33
C SER A 202 -7.75 -7.92 3.39
N PRO A 203 -8.90 -8.54 3.74
CA PRO A 203 -9.90 -7.96 4.64
C PRO A 203 -9.44 -7.67 6.07
N TYR A 204 -8.31 -8.24 6.48
CA TYR A 204 -7.81 -8.22 7.86
C TYR A 204 -6.61 -7.30 8.06
N ILE A 205 -6.32 -6.47 7.06
CA ILE A 205 -5.30 -5.42 7.12
C ILE A 205 -6.01 -4.08 7.28
N ASP A 206 -5.64 -3.33 8.31
CA ASP A 206 -6.08 -1.96 8.46
C ASP A 206 -5.24 -1.06 7.54
N LEU A 207 -5.90 -0.16 6.83
CA LEU A 207 -5.26 0.76 5.90
C LEU A 207 -5.33 2.18 6.44
N GLU A 208 -4.17 2.82 6.54
CA GLU A 208 -4.06 4.26 6.74
C GLU A 208 -3.40 4.87 5.50
N THR A 209 -4.09 5.79 4.84
CA THR A 209 -3.47 6.57 3.75
C THR A 209 -2.96 7.87 4.33
N ASP A 210 -1.65 8.01 4.38
CA ASP A 210 -0.97 9.16 5.01
C ASP A 210 -0.56 10.20 3.95
N ILE A 211 -0.18 9.77 2.73
CA ILE A 211 0.03 10.67 1.59
C ILE A 211 -0.69 10.17 0.35
N GLN A 212 -1.42 11.09 -0.29
CA GLN A 212 -1.93 10.92 -1.64
C GLN A 212 -1.57 12.12 -2.52
N ALA A 213 -0.30 12.22 -2.87
CA ALA A 213 0.20 13.20 -3.83
C ALA A 213 0.18 12.58 -5.23
N GLY A 214 -1.01 12.53 -5.84
CA GLY A 214 -1.21 11.82 -7.09
C GLY A 214 -2.61 11.91 -7.68
N VAL A 215 -2.77 11.30 -8.86
CA VAL A 215 -4.05 11.26 -9.60
C VAL A 215 -4.41 9.85 -10.01
N GLU A 216 -5.70 9.53 -10.04
CA GLU A 216 -6.21 8.23 -10.51
C GLU A 216 -5.65 7.01 -9.74
N ASN A 217 -5.12 7.21 -8.54
CA ASN A 217 -4.69 6.13 -7.67
C ASN A 217 -5.90 5.44 -7.03
N THR A 218 -5.83 4.13 -6.87
CA THR A 218 -6.90 3.30 -6.32
C THR A 218 -6.38 2.52 -5.12
N ILE A 219 -7.10 2.59 -4.00
CA ILE A 219 -6.86 1.78 -2.81
C ILE A 219 -8.11 0.93 -2.56
N GLU A 220 -7.96 -0.38 -2.57
CA GLU A 220 -9.04 -1.35 -2.41
C GLU A 220 -8.73 -2.27 -1.23
N GLN A 221 -9.74 -2.53 -0.39
CA GLN A 221 -9.69 -3.58 0.61
C GLN A 221 -10.70 -4.65 0.21
N GLU A 222 -10.26 -5.90 0.21
CA GLU A 222 -11.16 -7.03 -0.01
C GLU A 222 -12.19 -7.08 1.12
N PRO A 223 -13.46 -7.38 0.82
CA PRO A 223 -14.49 -7.53 1.84
C PRO A 223 -14.23 -8.77 2.70
N VAL A 224 -14.52 -8.68 3.99
CA VAL A 224 -14.53 -9.86 4.88
C VAL A 224 -15.50 -10.90 4.27
N PRO A 225 -15.08 -12.14 4.03
CA PRO A 225 -15.98 -13.13 3.48
C PRO A 225 -16.94 -13.63 4.57
N ALA A 226 -18.21 -13.80 4.22
CA ALA A 226 -19.22 -14.28 5.16
C ALA A 226 -18.87 -15.65 5.78
N SER A 227 -18.06 -16.48 5.10
CA SER A 227 -17.55 -17.74 5.64
C SER A 227 -16.79 -17.58 6.94
N ASP A 228 -16.08 -16.46 7.11
CA ASP A 228 -15.13 -16.29 8.21
C ASP A 228 -15.84 -15.89 9.50
N ILE A 229 -17.08 -15.41 9.40
CA ILE A 229 -17.95 -15.15 10.55
C ILE A 229 -18.95 -16.30 10.82
N ILE A 230 -19.06 -17.28 9.92
CA ILE A 230 -19.90 -18.47 10.11
C ILE A 230 -19.16 -19.47 11.01
N GLU A 231 -19.78 -19.80 12.14
CA GLU A 231 -19.29 -20.84 13.06
C GLU A 231 -19.81 -22.22 12.68
N THR A 232 -21.08 -22.30 12.28
CA THR A 232 -21.73 -23.57 11.92
C THR A 232 -22.64 -23.38 10.73
N THR A 233 -22.28 -24.03 9.62
CA THR A 233 -23.11 -24.07 8.43
C THR A 233 -24.33 -24.97 8.64
N ARG A 234 -25.37 -24.79 7.82
CA ARG A 234 -26.55 -25.67 7.84
C ARG A 234 -26.18 -27.15 7.69
N LYS A 235 -25.21 -27.45 6.83
CA LYS A 235 -24.77 -28.83 6.57
C LYS A 235 -24.14 -29.46 7.81
N GLU A 236 -23.33 -28.70 8.54
CA GLU A 236 -22.71 -29.15 9.78
C GLU A 236 -23.75 -29.30 10.89
N ALA A 237 -24.67 -28.34 11.02
CA ALA A 237 -25.76 -28.42 11.99
C ALA A 237 -26.69 -29.62 11.75
N TYR A 238 -26.82 -30.09 10.51
CA TYR A 238 -27.63 -31.28 10.19
C TYR A 238 -26.84 -32.59 10.35
N ALA A 239 -25.51 -32.54 10.43
CA ALA A 239 -24.69 -33.72 10.52
C ALA A 239 -24.87 -34.43 11.87
N GLY A 240 -25.15 -35.74 11.82
CA GLY A 240 -25.33 -36.56 13.02
C GLY A 240 -26.80 -36.76 13.44
N HIS A 241 -27.74 -36.04 12.83
CA HIS A 241 -29.16 -36.17 13.09
C HIS A 241 -29.78 -37.28 12.23
N LEU A 242 -29.66 -38.53 12.68
CA LEU A 242 -30.04 -39.72 11.90
C LEU A 242 -31.53 -40.05 11.93
N LEU A 243 -32.19 -39.95 13.09
CA LEU A 243 -33.62 -40.23 13.23
C LEU A 243 -34.14 -39.58 14.53
N GLY A 244 -35.11 -38.67 14.41
CA GLY A 244 -35.75 -38.05 15.57
C GLY A 244 -36.07 -36.58 15.37
N ARG A 245 -36.72 -35.97 16.36
CA ARG A 245 -36.95 -34.53 16.41
C ARG A 245 -35.80 -33.87 17.16
N ASP A 246 -35.14 -32.93 16.52
CA ASP A 246 -34.04 -32.16 17.09
C ASP A 246 -34.18 -30.67 16.73
N THR A 247 -33.65 -29.83 17.60
CA THR A 247 -33.51 -28.39 17.34
C THR A 247 -32.06 -28.11 16.97
N VAL A 248 -31.84 -27.53 15.80
CA VAL A 248 -30.52 -27.20 15.27
C VAL A 248 -30.39 -25.70 15.07
N THR A 249 -29.17 -25.18 15.25
CA THR A 249 -28.83 -23.77 15.02
C THR A 249 -27.73 -23.70 13.98
N PHE A 250 -27.88 -22.82 13.00
CA PHE A 250 -26.89 -22.62 11.94
C PHE A 250 -26.87 -21.18 11.45
N GLN A 251 -25.81 -20.80 10.74
CA GLN A 251 -25.67 -19.50 10.10
C GLN A 251 -25.63 -19.63 8.57
N GLU A 252 -26.16 -18.62 7.89
CA GLU A 252 -26.08 -18.48 6.43
C GLU A 252 -25.77 -17.02 6.07
N PRO A 253 -25.09 -16.76 4.94
CA PRO A 253 -24.89 -15.39 4.45
C PRO A 253 -26.24 -14.69 4.20
N ALA A 254 -26.36 -13.45 4.66
CA ALA A 254 -27.50 -12.58 4.42
C ALA A 254 -27.18 -11.61 3.27
N THR A 255 -27.14 -12.13 2.04
CA THR A 255 -26.70 -11.40 0.84
C THR A 255 -27.67 -10.31 0.36
N ASP A 256 -28.85 -10.20 0.97
CA ASP A 256 -29.89 -9.22 0.65
C ASP A 256 -29.79 -7.94 1.49
N ARG A 257 -28.68 -7.75 2.22
CA ARG A 257 -28.51 -6.70 3.23
C ARG A 257 -27.20 -5.94 3.05
N ASP A 258 -27.30 -4.61 3.10
CA ASP A 258 -26.15 -3.70 3.07
C ASP A 258 -25.80 -3.16 4.48
N TYR A 259 -26.66 -3.40 5.47
CA TYR A 259 -26.47 -2.98 6.86
C TYR A 259 -26.88 -4.10 7.82
N CYS A 260 -26.15 -4.24 8.92
CA CYS A 260 -26.42 -5.26 9.93
C CYS A 260 -27.63 -4.87 10.80
N PRO A 261 -28.75 -5.63 10.79
CA PRO A 261 -29.93 -5.30 11.59
C PRO A 261 -29.71 -5.35 13.10
N ASN A 262 -28.65 -6.01 13.57
CA ASN A 262 -28.38 -6.18 14.99
C ASN A 262 -27.60 -5.00 15.60
N CYS A 263 -26.52 -4.55 14.95
CA CYS A 263 -25.70 -3.44 15.46
C CYS A 263 -25.88 -2.13 14.68
N GLY A 264 -26.56 -2.14 13.53
CA GLY A 264 -26.79 -0.96 12.69
C GLY A 264 -25.59 -0.51 11.85
N ALA A 265 -24.46 -1.22 11.92
CA ALA A 265 -23.27 -0.89 11.14
C ALA A 265 -23.44 -1.28 9.66
N ASN A 266 -22.83 -0.49 8.76
CA ASN A 266 -22.52 -0.95 7.43
C ASN A 266 -21.49 -2.09 7.53
N ALA A 267 -21.69 -3.14 6.75
CA ALA A 267 -20.94 -4.37 6.88
C ALA A 267 -20.85 -5.07 5.52
N SER A 268 -19.65 -5.55 5.19
CA SER A 268 -19.35 -6.38 4.03
C SER A 268 -19.74 -7.84 4.26
N ALA A 269 -19.72 -8.32 5.50
CA ALA A 269 -20.08 -9.68 5.88
C ALA A 269 -21.27 -9.70 6.83
N ILE A 270 -22.46 -10.06 6.36
CA ILE A 270 -23.63 -10.22 7.22
C ILE A 270 -24.09 -11.68 7.17
N ILE A 271 -24.34 -12.26 8.33
CA ILE A 271 -24.93 -13.59 8.47
C ILE A 271 -26.24 -13.52 9.23
N THR A 272 -27.13 -14.45 8.90
CA THR A 272 -28.32 -14.71 9.70
C THR A 272 -28.15 -16.02 10.46
N ARG A 273 -28.27 -15.97 11.78
CA ARG A 273 -28.39 -17.15 12.62
C ARG A 273 -29.85 -17.58 12.64
N ARG A 274 -30.06 -18.86 12.33
CA ARG A 274 -31.37 -19.51 12.28
C ARG A 274 -31.40 -20.65 13.27
N GLN A 275 -32.56 -20.83 13.88
CA GLN A 275 -32.87 -22.00 14.68
C GLN A 275 -34.03 -22.75 14.01
N GLU A 276 -33.88 -24.04 13.82
CA GLU A 276 -34.85 -24.91 13.17
C GLU A 276 -35.16 -26.11 14.07
N ASP A 277 -36.42 -26.31 14.43
CA ASP A 277 -36.91 -27.53 15.08
C ASP A 277 -37.50 -28.43 14.00
N ALA A 278 -36.87 -29.58 13.76
CA ALA A 278 -37.23 -30.47 12.67
C ALA A 278 -37.15 -31.95 13.06
N PHE A 279 -37.96 -32.76 12.41
CA PHE A 279 -37.79 -34.21 12.40
C PHE A 279 -36.80 -34.56 11.30
N PHE A 280 -35.70 -35.21 11.68
CA PHE A 280 -34.64 -35.63 10.78
C PHE A 280 -34.75 -37.11 10.44
N LEU A 281 -34.41 -37.42 9.19
CA LEU A 281 -34.11 -38.77 8.72
C LEU A 281 -32.81 -38.68 7.91
N THR A 282 -31.76 -39.39 8.36
CA THR A 282 -30.44 -39.43 7.70
C THR A 282 -29.88 -38.03 7.38
N ASN A 283 -29.73 -37.17 8.39
CA ASN A 283 -29.25 -35.78 8.28
C ASN A 283 -30.11 -34.86 7.40
N THR A 284 -31.30 -35.30 6.99
CA THR A 284 -32.22 -34.50 6.18
C THR A 284 -33.46 -34.19 6.99
N PRO A 285 -33.83 -32.91 7.17
CA PRO A 285 -35.09 -32.56 7.81
C PRO A 285 -36.24 -32.98 6.89
N VAL A 286 -37.08 -33.91 7.35
CA VAL A 286 -38.26 -34.40 6.62
C VAL A 286 -39.55 -33.69 7.05
N TYR A 287 -39.54 -33.05 8.23
CA TYR A 287 -40.64 -32.21 8.70
C TYR A 287 -40.09 -31.08 9.57
N ARG A 288 -40.62 -29.87 9.43
CA ARG A 288 -40.22 -28.70 10.25
C ARG A 288 -41.38 -28.30 11.15
N PHE A 289 -41.15 -28.26 12.46
CA PHE A 289 -42.14 -27.93 13.47
C PHE A 289 -42.24 -26.42 13.68
N ASP A 290 -41.12 -25.79 14.03
CA ASP A 290 -41.00 -24.34 14.23
C ASP A 290 -39.68 -23.84 13.66
N ALA A 291 -39.72 -22.66 13.03
CA ALA A 291 -38.53 -21.87 12.77
C ALA A 291 -38.43 -20.83 13.89
N GLY A 292 -37.35 -20.87 14.65
CA GLY A 292 -37.05 -19.82 15.63
C GLY A 292 -36.87 -18.46 14.95
N GLY A 293 -36.74 -17.41 15.75
CA GLY A 293 -36.44 -16.07 15.24
C GLY A 293 -35.10 -16.03 14.49
N ASN A 294 -35.00 -15.13 13.52
CA ASN A 294 -33.73 -14.82 12.88
C ASN A 294 -33.00 -13.79 13.73
N SER A 295 -31.75 -14.06 14.09
CA SER A 295 -30.82 -13.03 14.54
C SER A 295 -29.79 -12.76 13.45
N TYR A 296 -29.22 -11.56 13.46
CA TYR A 296 -28.21 -11.15 12.50
C TYR A 296 -26.91 -10.84 13.22
N GLU A 297 -25.80 -11.16 12.58
CA GLU A 297 -24.45 -10.86 13.04
C GLU A 297 -23.66 -10.36 11.83
N CYS A 298 -22.65 -9.52 12.06
CA CYS A 298 -21.73 -9.07 11.02
C CYS A 298 -20.30 -9.02 11.53
N GLU A 299 -19.34 -8.65 10.69
CA GLU A 299 -17.93 -8.55 11.06
C GLU A 299 -17.68 -7.57 12.23
N ASN A 300 -18.59 -6.61 12.48
CA ASN A 300 -18.43 -5.63 13.55
C ASN A 300 -19.02 -6.08 14.91
N CYS A 301 -19.93 -7.07 14.92
CA CYS A 301 -20.63 -7.50 16.15
C CYS A 301 -20.60 -9.01 16.41
N SER A 302 -20.06 -9.78 15.46
CA SER A 302 -19.77 -11.19 15.64
C SER A 302 -18.50 -11.34 16.47
N VAL A 303 -18.57 -12.15 17.52
CA VAL A 303 -17.39 -12.51 18.34
C VAL A 303 -16.36 -13.30 17.52
N ASN A 304 -16.79 -13.91 16.41
CA ASN A 304 -15.93 -14.71 15.55
C ASN A 304 -15.20 -13.88 14.48
N ALA A 305 -15.60 -12.62 14.26
CA ALA A 305 -14.95 -11.75 13.29
C ALA A 305 -13.57 -11.26 13.73
N THR A 306 -13.35 -11.20 15.05
CA THR A 306 -12.05 -11.02 15.67
C THR A 306 -11.74 -12.31 16.44
N PRO A 307 -11.20 -13.37 15.81
CA PRO A 307 -10.82 -14.55 16.55
C PRO A 307 -9.86 -14.12 17.65
N ASP A 308 -10.28 -14.30 18.91
CA ASP A 308 -9.40 -14.14 20.06
C ASP A 308 -8.07 -14.83 19.72
N ILE A 309 -6.95 -14.12 19.91
CA ILE A 309 -5.61 -14.69 19.80
C ILE A 309 -5.45 -15.71 20.93
N GLN A 310 -6.10 -16.85 20.78
CA GLN A 310 -5.89 -18.00 21.63
C GLN A 310 -4.68 -18.71 21.06
N LEU A 311 -3.53 -18.40 21.63
CA LEU A 311 -2.35 -19.25 21.51
C LEU A 311 -2.80 -20.69 21.73
N SER A 312 -2.49 -21.56 20.77
CA SER A 312 -2.64 -23.00 20.93
C SER A 312 -1.89 -23.45 22.19
N GLU A 313 -2.23 -24.62 22.74
CA GLU A 313 -1.55 -25.13 23.94
C GLU A 313 -0.02 -25.25 23.72
N GLU A 314 0.41 -25.57 22.50
CA GLU A 314 1.82 -25.61 22.11
C GLU A 314 2.47 -24.22 22.08
N GLU A 315 1.77 -23.20 21.59
CA GLU A 315 2.26 -21.82 21.58
C GLU A 315 2.32 -21.23 23.00
N ARG A 316 1.35 -21.55 23.87
CA ARG A 316 1.38 -21.16 25.29
C ARG A 316 2.58 -21.74 26.02
N LYS A 317 2.88 -23.02 25.80
CA LYS A 317 4.07 -23.68 26.38
C LYS A 317 5.37 -23.06 25.89
N ARG A 318 5.43 -22.63 24.63
CA ARG A 318 6.61 -21.97 24.05
C ARG A 318 6.88 -20.59 24.63
N VAL A 319 5.83 -19.85 25.00
CA VAL A 319 5.93 -18.49 25.57
C VAL A 319 6.21 -18.52 27.08
N LEU A 320 5.68 -19.51 27.82
CA LEU A 320 5.80 -19.56 29.29
C LEU A 320 7.01 -20.36 29.82
N GLY A 321 7.73 -21.09 28.96
CA GLY A 321 8.88 -21.91 29.36
C GLY A 321 8.49 -23.28 29.87
#